data_AF-A0A2S4LC71-F1
#
_entry.id   AF-A0A2S4LC71-F1
#
_cell.length_a   1.000
_cell.length_b   1.000
_cell.length_c   1.000
_cell.angle_alpha   90.00
_cell.angle_beta   90.00
_cell.angle_gamma   90.00
#
_symmetry.space_group_name_H-M   'P 1'
#
loop_
_entity.id
_entity.type
_entity.pdbx_description
1 polymer ?
#
loop_
_entity_poly.entity_id
_entity_poly.type
_entity_poly.pdbx_seq_one_letter_code
_entity_poly.pdbx_strand_id
1 'polypeptide(L)'
;MPQARVISSAAACLRWAVLGCVLVAPSFGASAREYKEPNEQTLDRHGHYHSRDGSTVHQPAHTRDGSKPEGASAHCRDGTWSFSHTHRGTCSRHGGVASWVR
;
A
#
# COMPACT_ATOMS: atom_id res chain seq x y z
N MET A 1 -1.43 -16.51 45.50
CA MET A 1 -0.03 -16.53 46.00
C MET A 1 0.20 -17.88 46.69
N PRO A 2 1.39 -18.47 46.66
CA PRO A 2 1.93 -19.21 45.51
C PRO A 2 2.41 -20.64 45.89
N GLN A 3 2.99 -21.32 44.91
CA GLN A 3 3.98 -22.42 45.02
C GLN A 3 3.44 -23.86 45.04
N ALA A 4 3.19 -24.40 43.85
CA ALA A 4 3.34 -25.84 43.60
C ALA A 4 4.77 -26.12 43.13
N ARG A 5 5.40 -27.07 43.81
CA ARG A 5 6.82 -27.40 43.78
C ARG A 5 7.24 -28.12 42.49
N VAL A 6 8.47 -27.84 42.09
CA VAL A 6 9.23 -28.50 41.03
C VAL A 6 9.80 -29.84 41.55
N ILE A 7 9.72 -30.90 40.73
CA ILE A 7 10.52 -32.14 40.80
C ILE A 7 10.66 -32.62 39.34
N SER A 8 11.69 -32.23 38.59
CA SER A 8 13.04 -32.80 38.48
C SER A 8 13.11 -34.33 38.35
N SER A 9 13.45 -34.81 37.13
CA SER A 9 14.35 -35.96 36.79
C SER A 9 14.03 -36.39 35.35
N ALA A 10 14.82 -36.00 34.35
CA ALA A 10 16.08 -36.63 33.92
C ALA A 10 15.88 -37.96 33.16
N ALA A 11 16.50 -37.99 31.98
CA ALA A 11 16.95 -39.16 31.19
C ALA A 11 16.00 -39.78 30.15
N ALA A 12 16.42 -39.58 28.89
CA ALA A 12 16.51 -40.57 27.80
C ALA A 12 15.18 -41.12 27.24
N CYS A 13 14.94 -41.19 25.93
CA CYS A 13 15.80 -41.82 24.94
C CYS A 13 15.51 -41.26 23.54
N LEU A 14 16.60 -41.08 22.80
CA LEU A 14 16.67 -40.80 21.38
C LEU A 14 15.88 -41.84 20.56
N ARG A 15 14.92 -41.44 19.71
CA ARG A 15 14.54 -42.18 18.50
C ARG A 15 14.12 -41.21 17.39
N TRP A 16 15.00 -41.11 16.40
CA TRP A 16 14.74 -40.44 15.12
C TRP A 16 13.50 -41.03 14.44
N ALA A 17 12.54 -40.17 14.11
CA ALA A 17 11.57 -40.39 13.05
C ALA A 17 11.62 -39.16 12.13
N VAL A 18 12.23 -39.37 10.98
CA VAL A 18 12.31 -38.45 9.84
C VAL A 18 10.89 -38.24 9.28
N LEU A 19 10.69 -37.11 8.59
CA LEU A 19 9.48 -36.63 7.90
C LEU A 19 8.53 -35.73 8.71
N GLY A 20 9.01 -34.54 9.08
CA GLY A 20 8.15 -33.38 9.31
C GLY A 20 8.36 -32.37 8.18
N CYS A 21 7.36 -32.19 7.31
CA CYS A 21 7.35 -31.29 6.16
C CYS A 21 8.08 -29.97 6.42
N VAL A 22 9.19 -29.75 5.70
CA VAL A 22 9.72 -28.41 5.47
C VAL A 22 8.70 -27.69 4.57
N LEU A 23 7.72 -27.02 5.18
CA LEU A 23 6.89 -26.06 4.48
C LEU A 23 7.77 -24.84 4.19
N VAL A 24 8.52 -24.88 3.10
CA VAL A 24 9.06 -23.66 2.49
C VAL A 24 7.85 -22.92 1.93
N ALA A 25 7.23 -22.08 2.73
CA ALA A 25 6.25 -21.12 2.24
C ALA A 25 7.01 -20.13 1.35
N PRO A 26 6.71 -20.02 0.04
CA PRO A 26 7.16 -18.86 -0.71
C PRO A 26 6.49 -17.65 -0.08
N SER A 27 7.27 -16.83 0.61
CA SER A 27 6.85 -15.49 1.01
C SER A 27 6.56 -14.71 -0.27
N PHE A 28 5.32 -14.76 -0.76
CA PHE A 28 4.83 -13.85 -1.77
C PHE A 28 4.89 -12.45 -1.15
N GLY A 29 6.00 -11.76 -1.36
CA GLY A 29 6.17 -10.38 -0.95
C GLY A 29 5.10 -9.56 -1.65
N ALA A 30 4.11 -9.09 -0.89
CA ALA A 30 3.25 -8.01 -1.32
C ALA A 30 4.15 -6.79 -1.49
N SER A 31 4.59 -6.53 -2.72
CA SER A 31 5.32 -5.32 -3.04
C SER A 31 4.35 -4.16 -2.89
N ALA A 32 4.35 -3.52 -1.72
CA ALA A 32 3.71 -2.24 -1.55
C ALA A 32 4.37 -1.31 -2.56
N ARG A 33 3.59 -0.83 -3.54
CA ARG A 33 4.06 0.26 -4.38
C ARG A 33 4.31 1.42 -3.43
N GLU A 34 5.56 1.85 -3.35
CA GLU A 34 5.92 3.00 -2.53
C GLU A 34 5.20 4.22 -3.09
N TYR A 35 4.22 4.70 -2.32
CA TYR A 35 3.52 5.92 -2.64
C TYR A 35 4.36 7.09 -2.16
N LYS A 36 4.87 7.88 -3.11
CA LYS A 36 5.48 9.16 -2.78
C LYS A 36 4.36 10.18 -2.59
N GLU A 37 4.19 10.64 -1.36
CA GLU A 37 3.30 11.76 -1.03
C GLU A 37 3.64 12.95 -1.94
N PRO A 38 2.66 13.55 -2.64
CA PRO A 38 2.90 14.78 -3.38
C PRO A 38 3.21 15.92 -2.41
N ASN A 39 4.00 16.91 -2.86
CA ASN A 39 4.20 18.11 -2.08
C ASN A 39 2.88 18.88 -1.89
N GLU A 40 2.30 18.77 -0.70
CA GLU A 40 1.03 19.41 -0.36
C GLU A 40 1.04 20.93 -0.50
N GLN A 41 2.20 21.60 -0.38
CA GLN A 41 2.25 23.06 -0.50
C GLN A 41 1.89 23.57 -1.90
N THR A 42 2.07 22.74 -2.94
CA THR A 42 1.76 23.11 -4.32
C THR A 42 0.34 22.70 -4.73
N LEU A 43 -0.40 21.98 -3.88
CA LEU A 43 -1.76 21.54 -4.14
C LEU A 43 -2.80 22.45 -3.46
N ASP A 44 -4.01 22.47 -4.01
CA ASP A 44 -5.16 23.19 -3.46
C ASP A 44 -6.03 22.33 -2.52
N ARG A 45 -5.88 21.01 -2.58
CA ARG A 45 -6.57 20.01 -1.76
C ARG A 45 -5.54 19.06 -1.15
N HIS A 46 -5.81 18.60 0.08
CA HIS A 46 -4.86 17.84 0.91
C HIS A 46 -5.42 16.54 1.52
N GLY A 47 -6.62 16.16 1.09
CA GLY A 47 -7.31 14.97 1.56
C GLY A 47 -6.99 13.72 0.72
N HIS A 48 -7.31 12.57 1.28
CA HIS A 48 -7.03 11.28 0.67
C HIS A 48 -8.31 10.44 0.59
N TYR A 49 -8.26 9.40 -0.25
CA TYR A 49 -9.31 8.38 -0.30
C TYR A 49 -8.67 7.00 -0.30
N HIS A 50 -9.44 6.00 0.14
CA HIS A 50 -9.05 4.61 0.01
C HIS A 50 -9.50 4.07 -1.35
N SER A 51 -8.52 3.67 -2.15
CA SER A 51 -8.77 3.01 -3.43
C SER A 51 -9.20 1.56 -3.21
N ARG A 52 -9.77 0.92 -4.25
CA ARG A 52 -10.32 -0.44 -4.17
C ARG A 52 -9.27 -1.52 -3.90
N ASP A 53 -8.00 -1.23 -4.20
CA ASP A 53 -6.83 -2.03 -3.87
C ASP A 53 -6.37 -1.84 -2.42
N GLY A 54 -7.07 -1.02 -1.62
CA GLY A 54 -6.79 -0.78 -0.22
C GLY A 54 -5.73 0.29 0.03
N SER A 55 -5.16 0.90 -1.02
CA SER A 55 -4.17 1.96 -0.85
C SER A 55 -4.83 3.29 -0.48
N THR A 56 -4.14 4.07 0.36
CA THR A 56 -4.48 5.48 0.59
C THR A 56 -3.87 6.31 -0.53
N VAL A 57 -4.71 7.03 -1.27
CA VAL A 57 -4.32 7.81 -2.44
C VAL A 57 -4.74 9.26 -2.23
N HIS A 58 -3.88 10.20 -2.57
CA HIS A 58 -4.27 11.61 -2.55
C HIS A 58 -5.41 11.87 -3.54
N GLN A 59 -6.39 12.64 -3.10
CA GLN A 59 -7.53 12.96 -3.93
C GLN A 59 -7.13 13.84 -5.12
N PRO A 60 -7.92 13.88 -6.21
CA PRO A 60 -7.60 14.77 -7.31
C PRO A 60 -7.57 16.24 -6.86
N ALA A 61 -6.51 16.94 -7.25
CA ALA A 61 -6.23 18.32 -6.82
C ALA A 61 -5.62 19.13 -7.96
N HIS A 62 -5.85 20.44 -7.95
CA HIS A 62 -5.15 21.38 -8.83
C HIS A 62 -3.79 21.74 -8.25
N THR A 63 -2.83 22.01 -9.14
CA THR A 63 -1.58 22.65 -8.75
C THR A 63 -1.71 24.17 -8.81
N ARG A 64 -1.12 24.86 -7.84
CA ARG A 64 -1.18 26.33 -7.73
C ARG A 64 -0.45 27.05 -8.87
N ASP A 65 0.56 26.40 -9.42
CA ASP A 65 1.41 26.88 -10.51
C ASP A 65 1.04 26.26 -11.86
N GLY A 66 0.05 25.37 -11.91
CA GLY A 66 -0.33 24.63 -13.12
C GLY A 66 0.69 23.58 -13.57
N SER A 67 1.78 23.36 -12.82
CA SER A 67 2.79 22.37 -13.15
C SER A 67 2.29 20.95 -12.81
N LYS A 68 2.96 19.92 -13.33
CA LYS A 68 2.64 18.54 -12.96
C LYS A 68 3.19 18.28 -11.56
N PRO A 69 2.34 17.92 -10.57
CA PRO A 69 2.83 17.55 -9.25
C PRO A 69 3.50 16.18 -9.32
N GLU A 70 4.48 15.97 -8.45
CA GLU A 70 5.13 14.69 -8.29
C GLU A 70 4.13 13.60 -7.87
N GLY A 71 4.31 12.38 -8.37
CA GLY A 71 3.40 11.27 -8.08
C GLY A 71 2.05 11.30 -8.81
N ALA A 72 1.72 12.37 -9.56
CA ALA A 72 0.53 12.36 -10.41
C ALA A 72 0.66 11.33 -11.54
N SER A 73 -0.39 10.54 -11.73
CA SER A 73 -0.51 9.52 -12.77
C SER A 73 -1.38 9.94 -13.95
N ALA A 74 -2.27 10.93 -13.76
CA ALA A 74 -3.14 11.44 -14.82
C ALA A 74 -3.50 12.92 -14.65
N HIS A 75 -3.73 13.59 -15.76
CA HIS A 75 -4.42 14.88 -15.83
C HIS A 75 -5.89 14.64 -16.21
N CYS A 76 -6.82 15.09 -15.37
CA CYS A 76 -8.25 14.99 -15.61
C CYS A 76 -8.75 16.13 -16.53
N ARG A 77 -9.93 15.96 -17.14
CA ARG A 77 -10.50 16.99 -18.04
C ARG A 77 -10.95 18.26 -17.34
N ASP A 78 -11.23 18.20 -16.05
CA ASP A 78 -11.54 19.38 -15.24
C ASP A 78 -10.29 20.18 -14.81
N GLY A 79 -9.08 19.70 -15.16
CA GLY A 79 -7.81 20.34 -14.81
C GLY A 79 -7.18 19.86 -13.51
N THR A 80 -7.80 18.88 -12.83
CA THR A 80 -7.19 18.26 -11.63
C THR A 80 -6.16 17.20 -12.00
N TRP A 81 -5.18 17.00 -11.14
CA TRP A 81 -4.21 15.91 -11.22
C TRP A 81 -4.68 14.74 -10.37
N SER A 82 -4.71 13.54 -10.94
CA SER A 82 -5.03 12.29 -10.23
C SER A 82 -3.77 11.54 -9.82
N PHE A 83 -3.83 10.92 -8.64
CA PHE A 83 -2.75 10.11 -8.05
C PHE A 83 -3.09 8.61 -8.03
N SER A 84 -4.14 8.20 -8.76
CA SER A 84 -4.62 6.80 -8.74
C SER A 84 -3.61 5.83 -9.34
N HIS A 85 -3.47 4.65 -8.74
CA HIS A 85 -2.59 3.58 -9.24
C HIS A 85 -3.24 2.69 -10.30
N THR A 86 -4.57 2.76 -10.42
CA THR A 86 -5.32 1.96 -11.39
C THR A 86 -5.86 2.87 -12.47
N HIS A 87 -6.00 2.36 -13.70
CA HIS A 87 -6.61 3.11 -14.79
C HIS A 87 -8.15 3.03 -14.79
N ARG A 88 -8.72 2.04 -14.10
CA ARG A 88 -10.16 1.79 -14.11
C ARG A 88 -10.85 2.82 -13.22
N GLY A 89 -11.64 3.70 -13.84
CA GLY A 89 -12.43 4.69 -13.12
C GLY A 89 -11.67 5.96 -12.74
N THR A 90 -10.40 6.09 -13.13
CA THR A 90 -9.60 7.30 -12.95
C THR A 90 -10.28 8.49 -13.63
N CYS A 91 -10.34 9.62 -12.92
CA CYS A 91 -11.02 10.84 -13.37
C CYS A 91 -12.51 10.64 -13.74
N SER A 92 -13.18 9.54 -13.36
CA SER A 92 -14.59 9.31 -13.72
C SER A 92 -15.54 10.39 -13.21
N ARG A 93 -15.24 10.95 -12.02
CA ARG A 93 -15.97 12.09 -11.42
C ARG A 93 -15.52 13.46 -11.97
N HIS A 94 -14.47 13.46 -12.79
CA HIS A 94 -13.73 14.63 -13.26
C HIS A 94 -13.74 14.71 -14.81
N GLY A 95 -14.77 14.15 -15.44
CA GLY A 95 -14.95 14.17 -16.90
C GLY A 95 -14.09 13.19 -17.69
N GLY A 96 -13.36 12.31 -17.02
CA GLY A 96 -12.43 11.35 -17.62
C GLY A 96 -11.00 11.89 -17.71
N VAL A 97 -10.09 11.02 -18.14
CA VAL A 97 -8.67 11.35 -18.28
C VAL A 97 -8.46 12.17 -19.55
N ALA A 98 -7.80 13.31 -19.42
CA ALA A 98 -7.31 14.10 -20.55
C ALA A 98 -5.98 13.53 -21.06
N SER A 99 -5.04 13.26 -20.15
CA SER A 99 -3.76 12.62 -20.47
C SER A 99 -3.24 11.79 -19.31
N TRP A 100 -2.60 10.66 -19.64
CA TRP A 100 -1.81 9.90 -18.67
C TRP A 100 -0.42 10.49 -18.57
N VAL A 101 0.07 10.67 -17.35
CA VAL A 101 1.40 11.25 -17.09
C VAL A 101 2.22 10.26 -16.28
N ARG A 102 3.48 10.06 -16.65
CA ARG A 102 4.46 9.29 -15.88
C ARG A 102 5.26 10.23 -15.03
#